data_AF-X1NWE7-F1
#
_entry.id   AF-X1NWE7-F1
#
_cell.length_a   1.000
_cell.length_b   1.000
_cell.length_c   1.000
_cell.angle_alpha   90.00
_cell.angle_beta   90.00
_cell.angle_gamma   90.00
#
_symmetry.space_group_name_H-M   'P 1'
#
loop_
_entity.id
_entity.type
_entity.pdbx_description
1 polymer ?
#
loop_
_entity_poly.entity_id
_entity_poly.type
_entity_poly.pdbx_seq_one_letter_code
_entity_poly.pdbx_strand_id
1 'polypeptide(L)' 'MAQPKPWLKMWREWIHDPKMLGLSLAEQGAWWRVVTLAQECDADGQLIKGSRVPLTLDEIATCVHISTAKDR' A
#
# COMPACT_ATOMS: atom_id res chain seq x y z
N MET A 1 -9.26 -28.59 12.41
CA MET A 1 -8.35 -28.09 11.34
C MET A 1 -8.29 -26.58 11.46
N ALA A 2 -7.09 -25.98 11.50
CA ALA A 2 -6.96 -24.51 11.55
C ALA A 2 -7.39 -23.91 10.20
N GLN A 3 -8.19 -22.84 10.23
CA GLN A 3 -8.55 -22.12 9.00
C GLN A 3 -7.29 -21.51 8.37
N PRO A 4 -7.17 -21.55 7.03
CA PRO A 4 -6.10 -20.82 6.34
C PRO A 4 -6.23 -19.33 6.67
N LYS A 5 -5.10 -18.70 7.00
CA LYS A 5 -4.98 -17.26 7.26
C LYS A 5 -4.14 -16.64 6.14
N PRO A 6 -4.72 -16.31 4.97
CA PRO A 6 -3.98 -15.79 3.82
C PRO A 6 -3.16 -14.54 4.15
N TRP A 7 -3.69 -13.68 5.02
CA TRP A 7 -3.02 -12.49 5.52
C TRP A 7 -1.71 -12.80 6.25
N LEU A 8 -1.63 -13.91 7.00
CA LEU A 8 -0.43 -14.30 7.74
C LEU A 8 0.65 -14.84 6.81
N LYS A 9 0.25 -15.54 5.74
CA LYS A 9 1.16 -15.99 4.67
C LYS A 9 1.76 -14.78 3.96
N MET A 10 0.92 -13.84 3.54
CA MET A 10 1.35 -12.59 2.90
C MET A 10 2.29 -11.80 3.82
N TRP A 11 1.96 -11.67 5.10
CA TRP A 11 2.80 -10.96 6.08
C TRP A 11 4.18 -11.60 6.26
N ARG A 12 4.24 -12.94 6.30
CA ARG A 12 5.51 -13.69 6.43
C ARG A 12 6.37 -13.60 5.18
N GLU A 13 5.78 -13.71 3.99
CA GLU A 13 6.48 -13.52 2.72
C GLU A 13 7.05 -12.10 2.62
N TRP A 14 6.31 -11.12 3.13
CA TRP A 14 6.68 -9.70 3.07
C TRP A 14 7.80 -9.30 4.04
N ILE A 15 7.81 -9.82 5.29
CA ILE A 15 8.91 -9.59 6.25
C ILE A 15 10.27 -10.04 5.71
N HIS A 16 10.26 -11.08 4.88
CA HIS A 16 11.45 -11.65 4.29
C HIS A 16 11.68 -11.17 2.85
N ASP A 17 10.85 -10.27 2.31
CA ASP A 17 11.05 -9.72 0.97
C ASP A 17 12.28 -8.80 0.99
N PRO A 18 13.32 -9.08 0.17
CA PRO A 18 14.52 -8.25 0.10
C PRO A 18 14.24 -6.78 -0.19
N LYS A 19 13.13 -6.46 -0.90
CA LYS A 19 12.73 -5.07 -1.19
C LYS A 19 12.33 -4.30 0.06
N MET A 20 11.84 -5.00 1.09
CA MET A 20 11.41 -4.39 2.35
C MET A 20 12.59 -4.16 3.29
N LEU A 21 13.66 -4.94 3.16
CA LEU A 21 14.88 -4.81 3.98
C LEU A 21 15.60 -3.47 3.76
N GLY A 22 15.39 -2.82 2.61
CA GLY A 22 15.93 -1.50 2.29
C GLY A 22 15.08 -0.33 2.80
N LEU A 23 13.88 -0.58 3.32
CA LEU A 23 12.94 0.45 3.74
C LEU A 23 12.97 0.63 5.26
N SER A 24 12.91 1.87 5.71
CA SER A 24 12.63 2.19 7.12
C SER A 24 11.23 1.70 7.53
N LEU A 25 10.99 1.58 8.84
CA LEU A 25 9.68 1.17 9.37
C LEU A 25 8.53 2.08 8.89
N ALA A 26 8.80 3.38 8.73
CA ALA A 26 7.81 4.33 8.22
C ALA A 26 7.48 4.08 6.74
N GLU A 27 8.50 3.86 5.90
CA GLU A 27 8.33 3.55 4.48
C GLU A 27 7.63 2.20 4.28
N GLN A 28 7.98 1.22 5.10
CA GLN A 28 7.29 -0.07 5.19
C GLN A 28 5.79 0.13 5.48
N GLY A 29 5.44 0.93 6.48
CA GLY A 29 4.04 1.27 6.80
C GLY A 29 3.33 2.02 5.66
N ALA A 30 4.02 2.94 5.00
CA ALA A 30 3.49 3.66 3.83
C ALA A 30 3.22 2.71 2.65
N TRP A 31 4.12 1.76 2.40
CA TRP A 31 3.94 0.74 1.38
C TRP A 31 2.67 -0.08 1.61
N TRP A 32 2.41 -0.49 2.86
CA TRP A 32 1.17 -1.20 3.20
C TRP A 32 -0.08 -0.40 2.86
N ARG A 33 -0.09 0.90 3.14
CA ARG A 33 -1.23 1.77 2.80
C ARG A 33 -1.44 1.86 1.29
N VAL A 34 -0.36 1.92 0.51
CA VAL A 34 -0.45 1.91 -0.96
C VAL A 34 -0.98 0.58 -1.50
N VAL A 35 -0.53 -0.55 -0.96
CA VAL A 35 -1.03 -1.89 -1.36
C VAL A 35 -2.52 -2.04 -1.05
N THR A 36 -2.96 -1.60 0.13
CA THR A 36 -4.38 -1.60 0.49
C THR A 36 -5.18 -0.70 -0.46
N LEU A 37 -4.70 0.51 -0.75
CA LEU A 37 -5.34 1.41 -1.70
C LEU A 37 -5.46 0.78 -3.10
N ALA A 38 -4.43 0.08 -3.56
CA ALA A 38 -4.47 -0.64 -4.84
C ALA A 38 -5.50 -1.77 -4.87
N GLN A 39 -5.75 -2.44 -3.74
CA GLN A 39 -6.83 -3.42 -3.60
C GLN A 39 -8.21 -2.73 -3.62
N GLU A 40 -8.35 -1.58 -2.98
CA GLU A 40 -9.61 -0.80 -2.95
C GLU A 40 -9.98 -0.23 -4.33
N CYS A 41 -9.00 0.04 -5.19
CA CYS A 41 -9.23 0.47 -6.56
C CYS A 41 -9.84 -0.62 -7.47
N ASP A 42 -9.79 -1.90 -7.07
CA ASP A 42 -10.32 -3.06 -7.82
C ASP A 42 -9.96 -3.07 -9.33
N ALA A 43 -8.73 -2.65 -9.63
CA ALA A 43 -8.23 -2.45 -11.00
C ALA A 43 -6.93 -3.20 -11.23
N ASP A 44 -6.88 -4.50 -10.88
CA ASP A 44 -5.69 -5.35 -11.03
C ASP A 44 -4.42 -4.76 -10.36
N GLY A 45 -4.59 -4.09 -9.22
CA GLY A 45 -3.51 -3.43 -8.49
C GLY A 45 -3.10 -2.05 -9.04
N GLN A 46 -3.85 -1.51 -10.00
CA GLN A 46 -3.64 -0.14 -10.49
C GLN A 46 -4.32 0.87 -9.56
N LEU A 47 -3.60 1.96 -9.26
CA LEU A 47 -4.11 3.08 -8.45
C LEU A 47 -4.97 3.99 -9.34
N ILE A 48 -6.21 3.57 -9.58
CA ILE A 48 -7.12 4.18 -10.53
C ILE A 48 -8.44 4.53 -9.83
N LYS A 49 -8.99 5.68 -10.20
CA LYS A 49 -10.30 6.14 -9.76
C LYS A 49 -11.35 5.92 -10.85
N GLY A 50 -12.46 5.30 -10.50
CA GLY A 50 -13.68 5.23 -11.32
C GLY A 50 -13.42 4.96 -12.81
N SER A 51 -13.62 5.99 -13.65
CA SER A 51 -13.52 5.97 -15.12
C SER A 51 -12.11 5.75 -15.72
N ARG A 52 -11.29 4.88 -15.11
CA ARG A 52 -9.92 4.56 -15.56
C ARG A 52 -8.92 5.72 -15.50
N VAL A 53 -9.16 6.71 -14.65
CA VAL A 53 -8.20 7.83 -14.47
C VAL A 53 -7.20 7.45 -13.37
N PRO A 54 -5.88 7.44 -13.65
CA PRO A 54 -4.87 7.21 -12.61
C PRO A 54 -4.94 8.26 -11.50
N LEU A 55 -4.75 7.84 -10.25
CA LEU A 55 -4.60 8.75 -9.12
C LEU A 55 -3.31 9.57 -9.28
N THR A 56 -3.41 10.87 -8.97
CA THR A 56 -2.25 11.75 -8.88
C THR A 56 -1.45 11.46 -7.61
N LEU A 57 -0.19 11.91 -7.55
CA LEU A 57 0.65 11.73 -6.35
C LEU A 57 0.06 12.40 -5.11
N ASP A 58 -0.55 13.58 -5.27
CA ASP A 58 -1.20 14.31 -4.18
C ASP A 58 -2.45 13.57 -3.67
N GLU A 59 -3.24 12.97 -4.56
CA GLU A 59 -4.36 12.12 -4.18
C GLU A 59 -3.88 10.88 -3.44
N ILE A 60 -2.83 10.21 -3.93
CA ILE A 60 -2.25 9.03 -3.25
C ILE A 60 -1.77 9.45 -1.86
N ALA A 61 -0.99 10.52 -1.74
CA ALA A 61 -0.47 11.02 -0.47
C ALA A 61 -1.61 11.33 0.53
N THR A 62 -2.70 11.92 0.03
CA THR A 62 -3.91 12.19 0.83
C THR A 62 -4.57 10.89 1.30
N CYS A 63 -4.79 9.94 0.39
CA CYS A 63 -5.42 8.64 0.71
C CYS A 63 -4.60 7.83 1.71
N VAL A 64 -3.27 7.87 1.61
CA VAL A 64 -2.38 7.15 2.54
C VAL A 64 -1.97 7.98 3.75
N HIS A 65 -2.59 9.15 3.96
CA HIS A 65 -2.35 10.06 5.09
C HIS A 65 -0.87 10.39 5.31
N ILE A 66 -0.15 10.68 4.22
CA ILE A 66 1.22 11.21 4.28
C ILE A 66 1.14 12.73 4.17
N SER A 67 1.51 13.42 5.24
CA SER A 67 1.65 14.88 5.24
C SER A 67 2.93 15.28 4.52
N THR A 68 2.83 16.21 3.59
CA THR A 68 3.98 16.81 2.91
C THR A 68 4.50 18.02 3.70
N ALA A 69 5.67 18.54 3.32
CA ALA A 69 6.21 19.77 3.90
C ALA A 69 5.31 21.01 3.64
N LYS A 70 4.39 20.95 2.68
CA LYS A 70 3.40 22.00 2.43
C LYS A 70 2.21 21.96 3.41
N ASP A 71 1.99 20.82 4.08
CA ASP A 71 0.89 20.62 5.02
C ASP A 71 1.26 20.96 6.48
N ARG A 72 2.49 21.43 6.71
CA ARG A 72 3.09 21.69 8.03
C ARG A 72 3.27 23.19 8.26
#